data_AF-A0A540K2M1-F1
#
_entry.id   AF-A0A540K2M1-F1
#
_cell.length_a   1.000
_cell.length_b   1.000
_cell.length_c   1.000
_cell.angle_alpha   90.00
_cell.angle_beta   90.00
_cell.angle_gamma   90.00
#
_symmetry.space_group_name_H-M   'P 1'
#
loop_
_entity.id
_entity.type
_entity.pdbx_description
1 polymer ?
#
loop_
_entity_poly.entity_id
_entity_poly.type
_entity_poly.pdbx_seq_one_letter_code
_entity_poly.pdbx_strand_id
1 'polypeptide(L)'
;MDPKNELCSKTKAFHNLRPRSQPPPQTTPLSLTDYLISCLHHSPPLPSTPALLDTATGHHILYPEFIFRVRTLAASLQSQLGLSHGQCAFVLSPNSHGQCAFVQYCRSK
;
A
#
# COMPACT_ATOMS: atom_id res chain seq x y z
N MET A 1 17.22 -8.61 -27.45
CA MET A 1 15.86 -9.12 -27.14
C MET A 1 15.21 -9.42 -28.46
N ASP A 2 14.60 -10.60 -28.60
CA ASP A 2 13.80 -10.89 -29.79
C ASP A 2 12.48 -10.10 -29.69
N PRO A 3 12.20 -9.15 -30.58
CA PRO A 3 10.99 -8.31 -30.51
C PRO A 3 9.69 -9.10 -30.77
N LYS A 4 9.76 -10.37 -31.20
CA LYS A 4 8.60 -11.20 -31.50
C LYS A 4 8.14 -12.09 -30.35
N ASN A 5 9.03 -12.38 -29.38
CA ASN A 5 8.72 -13.24 -28.23
C ASN A 5 9.29 -12.73 -26.89
N GLU A 6 10.01 -11.60 -26.89
CA GLU A 6 10.60 -10.94 -25.72
C GLU A 6 11.56 -11.82 -24.91
N LEU A 7 12.03 -12.91 -25.51
CA LEU A 7 13.00 -13.80 -24.92
C LEU A 7 14.38 -13.15 -25.03
N CYS A 8 15.03 -12.99 -23.90
CA CYS A 8 16.44 -12.72 -23.87
C CYS A 8 17.18 -14.04 -24.07
N SER A 9 17.71 -14.28 -25.27
CA SER A 9 18.47 -15.50 -25.56
C SER A 9 19.70 -15.68 -24.65
N LYS A 10 20.25 -14.59 -24.09
CA LYS A 10 21.41 -14.58 -23.19
C LYS A 10 21.07 -15.04 -21.77
N THR A 11 19.92 -14.62 -21.23
CA THR A 11 19.48 -15.00 -19.88
C THR A 11 18.43 -16.12 -19.91
N LYS A 12 17.99 -16.55 -21.10
CA LYS A 12 16.91 -17.51 -21.34
C LYS A 12 15.63 -17.14 -20.58
N ALA A 13 15.36 -15.85 -20.40
CA ALA A 13 14.23 -15.33 -19.65
C ALA A 13 13.39 -14.37 -20.51
N PHE A 14 12.08 -14.40 -20.28
CA PHE A 14 11.14 -13.43 -20.85
C PHE A 14 11.21 -12.11 -20.08
N HIS A 15 11.04 -10.98 -20.77
CA HIS A 15 11.02 -9.66 -20.16
C HIS A 15 9.71 -8.95 -20.42
N ASN A 16 9.23 -8.18 -19.43
CA ASN A 16 8.04 -7.37 -19.60
C ASN A 16 8.18 -6.37 -20.76
N LEU A 17 7.16 -6.28 -21.62
CA LEU A 17 7.02 -5.25 -22.67
C LEU A 17 6.93 -3.83 -22.14
N ARG A 18 6.34 -3.65 -20.96
CA ARG A 18 6.17 -2.31 -20.42
C ARG A 18 7.53 -1.75 -20.02
N PRO A 19 7.79 -0.45 -20.29
CA PRO A 19 8.95 0.24 -19.75
C PRO A 19 9.03 -0.04 -18.24
N ARG A 20 10.21 -0.45 -17.76
CA ARG A 20 10.41 -0.71 -16.35
C ARG A 20 10.19 0.61 -15.60
N SER A 21 9.10 0.71 -14.84
CA SER A 21 8.99 1.74 -13.81
C SER A 21 10.13 1.52 -12.82
N GLN A 22 10.96 2.52 -12.61
CA GLN A 22 12.05 2.41 -11.65
C GLN A 22 11.45 2.34 -10.25
N PRO A 23 11.60 1.21 -9.52
CA PRO A 23 11.25 1.19 -8.12
C PRO A 23 12.13 2.19 -7.37
N PRO A 24 11.69 2.66 -6.19
CA PRO A 24 12.55 3.49 -5.35
C PRO A 24 13.90 2.78 -5.13
N PRO A 25 15.03 3.53 -5.12
CA PRO A 25 16.34 2.94 -4.91
C PRO A 25 16.37 2.09 -3.63
N GLN A 26 16.93 0.89 -3.70
CA GLN A 26 17.04 -0.01 -2.53
C GLN A 26 17.91 0.58 -1.40
N THR A 27 18.68 1.62 -1.70
CA THR A 27 19.50 2.36 -0.74
C THR A 27 18.71 3.39 0.06
N THR A 28 17.47 3.70 -0.34
CA THR A 28 16.61 4.64 0.40
C THR A 28 15.83 3.86 1.46
N PRO A 29 16.00 4.17 2.76
CA PRO A 29 15.27 3.52 3.84
C PRO A 29 13.83 4.04 3.88
N LEU A 30 13.02 3.65 2.91
CA LEU A 30 11.62 4.07 2.80
C LEU A 30 10.71 2.91 3.21
N SER A 31 9.81 3.14 4.17
CA SER A 31 8.78 2.16 4.47
C SER A 31 7.77 2.09 3.33
N LEU A 32 7.12 0.94 3.16
CA LEU A 32 6.07 0.76 2.14
C LEU A 32 4.96 1.81 2.29
N THR A 33 4.57 2.12 3.53
CA THR A 33 3.54 3.13 3.82
C THR A 33 4.01 4.54 3.43
N ASP A 34 5.26 4.89 3.72
CA ASP A 34 5.82 6.20 3.34
C ASP A 34 5.90 6.35 1.83
N TYR A 35 6.26 5.28 1.11
CA TYR A 35 6.25 5.27 -0.35
C TYR A 35 4.84 5.48 -0.92
N LEU A 36 3.84 4.74 -0.42
CA LEU A 36 2.46 4.89 -0.87
C LEU A 36 1.91 6.29 -0.60
N ILE A 37 2.18 6.85 0.58
CA ILE A 37 1.79 8.23 0.93
C ILE A 37 2.51 9.23 0.02
N SER A 38 3.81 9.02 -0.27
CA SER A 38 4.56 9.87 -1.20
C SER A 38 3.95 9.87 -2.61
N CYS A 39 3.53 8.71 -3.12
CA CYS A 39 2.81 8.61 -4.39
C CYS A 39 1.49 9.40 -4.37
N LEU A 40 0.71 9.29 -3.28
CA LEU A 40 -0.53 10.06 -3.11
C LEU A 40 -0.27 11.57 -3.04
N HIS A 41 0.85 12.00 -2.47
CA HIS A 41 1.21 13.41 -2.44
C HIS A 41 1.70 13.92 -3.80
N HIS A 42 2.39 13.07 -4.56
CA HIS A 42 2.89 13.42 -5.90
C HIS A 42 1.76 13.51 -6.93
N SER A 43 0.74 12.65 -6.82
CA SER A 43 -0.45 12.67 -7.66
C SER A 43 -1.70 12.60 -6.78
N PRO A 44 -2.13 13.75 -6.21
CA PRO A 44 -3.24 13.77 -5.28
C PRO A 44 -4.57 13.48 -5.98
N PRO A 45 -5.37 12.54 -5.46
CA PRO A 45 -6.72 12.32 -5.96
C PRO A 45 -7.61 13.52 -5.64
N LEU A 46 -8.70 13.70 -6.40
CA LEU A 46 -9.67 14.76 -6.12
C LEU A 46 -10.24 14.55 -4.70
N PRO A 47 -10.50 15.60 -3.90
CA PRO A 47 -10.96 15.45 -2.52
C PRO A 47 -12.27 14.65 -2.37
N SER A 48 -13.12 14.64 -3.40
CA SER A 48 -14.35 13.85 -3.48
C SER A 48 -14.15 12.39 -3.91
N THR A 49 -12.92 11.95 -4.13
CA THR A 49 -12.61 10.58 -4.55
C THR A 49 -12.70 9.63 -3.35
N PRO A 50 -13.49 8.55 -3.41
CA PRO A 50 -13.53 7.55 -2.35
C PRO A 50 -12.24 6.73 -2.34
N ALA A 51 -11.65 6.57 -1.16
CA ALA A 51 -10.54 5.64 -0.91
C ALA A 51 -11.06 4.25 -0.53
N LEU A 52 -12.18 4.18 0.20
CA LEU A 52 -12.88 2.96 0.56
C LEU A 52 -14.37 3.14 0.22
N LEU A 53 -14.98 2.11 -0.35
CA LEU A 53 -16.40 2.06 -0.67
C LEU A 53 -16.95 0.71 -0.20
N ASP A 54 -17.95 0.77 0.68
CA ASP A 54 -18.80 -0.36 1.02
C ASP A 54 -19.93 -0.46 0.00
N THR A 55 -19.92 -1.53 -0.79
CA THR A 55 -20.91 -1.74 -1.85
C THR A 55 -22.27 -2.19 -1.33
N ALA A 56 -22.32 -2.79 -0.12
CA ALA A 56 -23.56 -3.24 0.48
C ALA A 56 -24.34 -2.09 1.12
N THR A 57 -23.65 -1.12 1.70
CA THR A 57 -24.27 0.04 2.39
C THR A 57 -24.21 1.34 1.59
N GLY A 58 -23.38 1.41 0.55
CA GLY A 58 -23.11 2.64 -0.21
C GLY A 58 -22.24 3.65 0.57
N HIS A 59 -21.80 3.30 1.78
CA HIS A 59 -20.96 4.16 2.59
C HIS A 59 -19.56 4.23 2.01
N HIS A 60 -18.98 5.42 1.97
CA HIS A 60 -17.63 5.63 1.45
C HIS A 60 -16.83 6.55 2.35
N ILE A 61 -15.52 6.33 2.36
CA ILE A 61 -14.55 7.17 3.06
C ILE A 61 -13.68 7.83 1.99
N LEU A 62 -13.63 9.15 1.99
CA LEU A 62 -12.85 9.93 1.04
C LEU A 62 -11.35 9.86 1.37
N TYR A 63 -10.49 10.06 0.37
CA TYR A 63 -9.03 10.01 0.56
C TYR A 63 -8.48 10.88 1.71
N PRO A 64 -8.89 12.16 1.87
CA PRO A 64 -8.41 12.98 2.98
C PRO A 64 -8.76 12.39 4.35
N GLU A 65 -9.99 11.87 4.47
CA GLU A 65 -10.50 11.27 5.70
C GLU A 65 -9.82 9.92 5.99
N PHE A 66 -9.60 9.10 4.97
CA PHE A 66 -8.90 7.83 5.09
C PHE A 66 -7.48 8.04 5.63
N ILE A 67 -6.71 8.97 5.04
CA ILE A 67 -5.34 9.27 5.48
C ILE A 67 -5.34 9.78 6.92
N PHE A 68 -6.28 10.66 7.28
CA PHE A 68 -6.44 11.15 8.64
C PHE A 68 -6.72 10.01 9.63
N ARG A 69 -7.69 9.13 9.32
CA ARG A 69 -8.06 7.98 10.15
C ARG A 69 -6.88 7.01 10.35
N VAL A 70 -6.11 6.72 9.30
CA VAL A 70 -4.92 5.85 9.38
C VAL A 70 -3.87 6.44 10.31
N ARG A 71 -3.58 7.75 10.21
CA ARG A 71 -2.61 8.43 11.09
C ARG A 71 -3.07 8.45 12.55
N THR A 72 -4.34 8.78 12.78
CA THR A 72 -4.92 8.80 14.13
C THR A 72 -4.92 7.41 14.75
N LEU A 73 -5.26 6.37 13.97
CA LEU A 73 -5.21 4.98 14.42
C LEU A 73 -3.77 4.59 14.80
N ALA A 74 -2.78 4.88 13.95
CA ALA A 74 -1.37 4.57 14.25
C ALA A 74 -0.91 5.25 15.55
N ALA A 75 -1.25 6.52 15.76
CA ALA A 75 -0.93 7.26 17.00
C ALA A 75 -1.64 6.66 18.23
N SER A 76 -2.90 6.24 18.08
CA SER A 76 -3.65 5.57 19.15
C SER A 76 -3.04 4.21 19.50
N LEU A 77 -2.67 3.40 18.51
CA LEU A 77 -1.99 2.12 18.73
C LEU A 77 -0.67 2.31 19.48
N GLN A 78 0.10 3.34 19.15
CA GLN A 78 1.35 3.64 19.86
C GLN A 78 1.10 4.12 21.29
N SER A 79 0.17 5.06 21.48
CA SER A 79 -0.05 5.70 22.79
C SER A 79 -0.87 4.86 23.78
N GLN A 80 -1.87 4.13 23.30
CA GLN A 80 -2.80 3.37 24.15
C GLN A 80 -2.40 1.90 24.31
N LEU A 81 -1.84 1.29 23.26
CA LEU A 81 -1.48 -0.13 23.26
C LEU A 81 0.04 -0.35 23.33
N GLY A 82 0.85 0.71 23.31
CA GLY A 82 2.31 0.62 23.38
C GLY A 82 2.94 -0.04 22.14
N LEU A 83 2.23 -0.10 21.01
CA LEU A 83 2.74 -0.71 19.78
C LEU A 83 3.91 0.09 19.23
N SER A 84 5.03 -0.59 19.07
CA SER A 84 6.31 -0.03 18.68
C SER A 84 6.96 -0.85 17.54
N HIS A 85 8.06 -0.33 17.03
CA HIS A 85 8.81 -0.98 15.95
C HIS A 85 9.23 -2.40 16.33
N GLY A 86 9.07 -3.34 15.40
CA GLY A 86 9.40 -4.76 15.62
C GLY A 86 8.29 -5.58 16.28
N GLN A 87 7.19 -4.95 16.70
CA GLN A 87 6.01 -5.64 17.22
C GLN A 87 4.98 -5.91 16.12
N CYS A 88 4.14 -6.92 16.34
CA CYS A 88 3.07 -7.33 15.43
C CYS A 88 1.72 -7.23 16.15
N ALA A 89 0.69 -6.79 15.42
CA ALA A 89 -0.68 -6.78 15.89
C ALA A 89 -1.54 -7.57 14.92
N PHE A 90 -2.46 -8.38 15.46
CA PHE A 90 -3.45 -9.08 14.66
C PHE A 90 -4.72 -8.24 14.54
N VAL A 91 -5.16 -8.01 13.30
CA VAL A 91 -6.44 -7.37 13.03
C VAL A 91 -7.45 -8.48 12.75
N LEU A 92 -8.30 -8.74 13.74
CA LEU A 92 -9.41 -9.69 13.61
C LEU A 92 -10.68 -8.91 13.30
N SER A 93 -10.98 -8.78 12.02
CA SER A 93 -12.22 -8.18 11.55
C SER A 93 -12.85 -9.10 10.50
N PRO A 94 -14.18 -9.28 10.49
CA PRO A 94 -14.82 -9.75 9.27
C PRO A 94 -14.40 -8.78 8.15
N ASN A 95 -14.14 -9.29 6.94
CA ASN A 95 -14.10 -8.39 5.80
C ASN A 95 -15.43 -7.64 5.81
N SER A 96 -15.37 -6.32 5.98
CA SER A 96 -16.56 -5.49 5.82
C SER A 96 -16.96 -5.60 4.35
N HIS A 97 -17.85 -6.56 4.08
CA HIS A 97 -18.59 -6.85 2.85
C HIS A 97 -17.94 -6.39 1.52
N GLY A 98 -16.68 -6.75 1.27
CA GLY A 98 -16.13 -6.71 -0.11
C GLY A 98 -14.76 -6.09 -0.35
N GLN A 99 -13.96 -5.72 0.66
CA GLN A 99 -12.55 -5.33 0.42
C GLN A 99 -11.58 -5.92 1.44
N CYS A 100 -10.41 -6.30 0.93
CA CYS A 100 -9.38 -7.12 1.55
C CYS A 100 -8.89 -6.57 2.90
N ALA A 101 -8.99 -7.37 3.96
CA ALA A 101 -8.12 -7.24 5.11
C ALA A 101 -6.69 -7.69 4.73
N PHE A 102 -5.77 -6.74 4.64
CA PHE A 102 -4.35 -7.02 4.82
C PHE A 102 -3.79 -6.03 5.83
N VAL A 103 -3.56 -6.51 7.06
CA VAL A 103 -2.57 -5.90 7.94
C VAL A 103 -1.69 -7.03 8.45
N GLN A 104 -0.64 -7.33 7.69
CA GLN A 104 0.52 -8.02 8.23
C GLN A 104 1.65 -7.00 8.31
N TYR A 105 1.76 -6.34 9.47
CA TYR A 105 2.97 -5.61 9.80
C TYR A 105 3.97 -6.60 10.41
N CYS A 106 4.85 -7.11 9.57
CA CYS A 106 6.08 -7.78 9.99
C CYS A 106 7.24 -6.90 9.52
N ARG A 107 7.87 -6.19 10.45
CA ARG A 107 9.22 -5.66 10.24
C ARG A 107 10.20 -6.57 10.95
N SER A 108 10.54 -7.68 10.30
CA SER A 108 11.79 -8.39 10.60
C SER A 108 12.89 -7.81 9.72
N LYS A 109 14.10 -7.74 10.29
CA LYS A 109 15.28 -7.04 9.77
C LYS A 109 15.56 -7.26 8.29
#